data_AF-A0A4Z2E5M8-F1
#
_entry.id   AF-A0A4Z2E5M8-F1
#
_cell.length_a   1.000
_cell.length_b   1.000
_cell.length_c   1.000
_cell.angle_alpha   90.00
_cell.angle_beta   90.00
_cell.angle_gamma   90.00
#
_symmetry.space_group_name_H-M   'P 1'
#
loop_
_entity.id
_entity.type
_entity.pdbx_description
1 polymer ?
#
loop_
_entity_poly.entity_id
_entity_poly.type
_entity_poly.pdbx_seq_one_letter_code
_entity_poly.pdbx_strand_id
1 'polypeptide(L)'
;MHPGSSVLKQWRCHMHQFFCRIYVSMRIEELFSIIRDFPESKAAIEDLKFCLERTNQRQQLLTSLKAAFESRLLHPGVHTSDILTVYISAIKALRELDPSMVILQVACQPIRKYLRTREDTVRQIVAGLTGDAEGCTDLASELSRGDLVTLELQDSDEEGAKPEDWSPDPTDAVPGQ
;
A
#
# COMPACT_ATOMS: atom_id res chain seq x y z
N MET A 1 1.06 42.59 -17.88
CA MET A 1 0.72 41.55 -16.88
C MET A 1 -0.08 42.21 -15.77
N HIS A 2 -1.34 41.80 -15.55
CA HIS A 2 -2.19 42.41 -14.52
C HIS A 2 -1.86 41.84 -13.12
N PRO A 3 -1.48 42.67 -12.13
CA PRO A 3 -1.08 42.21 -10.80
C PRO A 3 -2.18 41.42 -10.06
N GLY A 4 -3.47 41.72 -10.31
CA GLY A 4 -4.59 40.96 -9.74
C GLY A 4 -4.67 39.50 -10.19
N SER A 5 -4.14 39.15 -11.37
CA SER A 5 -4.09 37.75 -11.84
C SER A 5 -3.04 36.92 -11.09
N SER A 6 -1.94 37.54 -10.67
CA SER A 6 -0.87 36.86 -9.92
C SER A 6 -1.31 36.54 -8.49
N VAL A 7 -1.99 37.47 -7.81
CA VAL A 7 -2.52 37.27 -6.46
C VAL A 7 -3.56 36.16 -6.44
N LEU A 8 -4.53 36.16 -7.37
CA LEU A 8 -5.54 35.09 -7.44
C LEU A 8 -4.93 33.71 -7.70
N LYS A 9 -3.89 33.61 -8.54
CA LYS A 9 -3.15 32.35 -8.76
C LYS A 9 -2.45 31.88 -7.48
N GLN A 10 -1.84 32.79 -6.74
CA GLN A 10 -1.17 32.48 -5.48
C GLN A 10 -2.16 31.99 -4.41
N TRP A 11 -3.31 32.66 -4.28
CA TRP A 11 -4.39 32.22 -3.38
C TRP A 11 -4.92 30.83 -3.76
N ARG A 12 -5.16 30.58 -5.05
CA ARG A 12 -5.59 29.25 -5.53
C ARG A 12 -4.56 28.17 -5.19
N CYS A 13 -3.27 28.44 -5.40
CA CYS A 13 -2.22 27.49 -5.08
C CYS A 13 -2.16 27.20 -3.57
N HIS A 14 -2.20 28.24 -2.75
CA HIS A 14 -2.16 28.11 -1.29
C HIS A 14 -3.38 27.36 -0.75
N MET A 15 -4.59 27.68 -1.23
CA MET A 15 -5.81 26.96 -0.85
C MET A 15 -5.79 25.50 -1.28
N HIS A 16 -5.27 25.21 -2.47
CA HIS A 16 -5.14 23.83 -2.93
C HIS A 16 -4.17 23.02 -2.07
N GLN A 17 -2.99 23.58 -1.75
CA GLN A 17 -2.02 22.94 -0.85
C GLN A 17 -2.60 22.72 0.55
N PHE A 18 -3.30 23.72 1.10
CA PHE A 18 -3.97 23.61 2.39
C PHE A 18 -5.02 22.49 2.37
N PHE A 19 -5.86 22.46 1.33
CA PHE A 19 -6.86 21.40 1.15
C PHE A 19 -6.23 20.02 1.07
N CYS A 20 -5.21 19.82 0.22
CA CYS A 20 -4.51 18.53 0.10
C CYS A 20 -3.94 18.07 1.43
N ARG A 21 -3.35 18.98 2.22
CA ARG A 21 -2.79 18.65 3.54
C ARG A 21 -3.85 18.17 4.53
N ILE A 22 -5.00 18.85 4.57
CA ILE A 22 -6.12 18.45 5.45
C ILE A 22 -6.73 17.14 4.96
N TYR A 23 -6.95 16.99 3.66
CA TYR A 23 -7.51 15.77 3.06
C TYR A 23 -6.63 14.55 3.33
N VAL A 24 -5.31 14.66 3.10
CA VAL A 24 -4.35 13.58 3.38
C VAL A 24 -4.36 13.21 4.85
N SER A 25 -4.41 14.19 5.77
CA SER A 25 -4.48 13.92 7.20
C SER A 25 -5.72 13.09 7.57
N MET A 26 -6.90 13.47 7.07
CA MET A 26 -8.14 12.71 7.30
C MET A 26 -8.05 11.30 6.69
N ARG A 27 -7.55 11.17 5.47
CA ARG A 27 -7.41 9.86 4.80
C ARG A 27 -6.40 8.94 5.47
N ILE A 28 -5.34 9.47 6.08
CA ILE A 28 -4.38 8.69 6.86
C ILE A 28 -5.06 8.02 8.07
N GLU A 29 -6.00 8.71 8.74
CA GLU A 29 -6.73 8.15 9.89
C GLU A 29 -7.67 7.00 9.47
N GLU A 30 -8.23 7.10 8.27
CA GLU A 30 -9.17 6.11 7.71
C GLU A 30 -8.47 4.99 6.93
N LEU A 31 -7.16 5.12 6.64
CA LEU A 31 -6.45 4.32 5.65
C LEU A 31 -6.54 2.81 5.88
N PHE A 32 -6.52 2.36 7.14
CA PHE A 32 -6.71 0.94 7.46
C PHE A 32 -8.07 0.42 6.96
N SER A 33 -9.14 1.18 7.19
CA SER A 33 -10.49 0.80 6.76
C SER A 33 -10.60 0.87 5.23
N ILE A 34 -10.02 1.90 4.62
CA ILE A 34 -9.92 2.01 3.16
C ILE A 34 -9.22 0.78 2.56
N ILE A 35 -8.07 0.37 3.11
CA ILE A 35 -7.33 -0.81 2.65
C ILE A 35 -8.16 -2.09 2.80
N ARG A 36 -8.83 -2.28 3.94
CA ARG A 36 -9.66 -3.46 4.18
C ARG A 36 -10.79 -3.57 3.16
N ASP A 37 -11.37 -2.44 2.75
CA ASP A 37 -12.52 -2.36 1.85
C ASP A 37 -12.09 -2.25 0.36
N PHE A 38 -10.81 -2.53 0.03
CA PHE A 38 -10.32 -2.59 -1.36
C PHE A 38 -10.72 -3.92 -2.01
N PRO A 39 -11.23 -3.97 -3.26
CA PRO A 39 -11.12 -2.95 -4.33
C PRO A 39 -12.22 -1.87 -4.39
N GLU A 40 -13.30 -1.99 -3.63
CA GLU A 40 -14.43 -1.05 -3.65
C GLU A 40 -14.01 0.37 -3.25
N SER A 41 -12.95 0.47 -2.43
CA SER A 41 -12.36 1.73 -1.98
C SER A 41 -11.33 2.36 -2.93
N LYS A 42 -11.11 1.83 -4.14
CA LYS A 42 -10.04 2.27 -5.07
C LYS A 42 -10.01 3.78 -5.33
N ALA A 43 -11.17 4.41 -5.52
CA ALA A 43 -11.24 5.86 -5.75
C ALA A 43 -10.61 6.68 -4.59
N ALA A 44 -10.78 6.23 -3.34
CA ALA A 44 -10.16 6.89 -2.19
C ALA A 44 -8.63 6.76 -2.17
N ILE A 45 -8.10 5.63 -2.67
CA ILE A 45 -6.65 5.43 -2.83
C ILE A 45 -6.09 6.33 -3.93
N GLU A 46 -6.79 6.48 -5.06
CA GLU A 46 -6.38 7.34 -6.17
C GLU A 46 -6.37 8.83 -5.76
N ASP A 47 -7.41 9.28 -5.04
CA ASP A 47 -7.46 10.64 -4.50
C ASP A 47 -6.35 10.89 -3.46
N LEU A 48 -6.09 9.89 -2.60
CA LEU A 48 -5.01 9.96 -1.63
C LEU A 48 -3.65 10.05 -2.31
N LYS A 49 -3.38 9.23 -3.34
CA LYS A 49 -2.16 9.30 -4.15
C LYS A 49 -1.93 10.70 -4.72
N PHE A 50 -2.93 11.23 -5.40
CA PHE A 50 -2.87 12.57 -6.00
C PHE A 50 -2.53 13.65 -4.97
N CYS A 51 -3.19 13.61 -3.80
CA CYS A 51 -2.94 14.61 -2.76
C CYS A 51 -1.61 14.37 -2.04
N LEU A 52 -1.21 13.12 -1.81
CA LEU A 52 0.00 12.76 -1.07
C LEU A 52 1.25 13.27 -1.78
N GLU A 53 1.32 13.15 -3.12
CA GLU A 53 2.42 13.71 -3.95
C GLU A 53 2.59 15.23 -3.82
N ARG A 54 1.53 15.94 -3.38
CA ARG A 54 1.51 17.40 -3.19
C ARG A 54 1.74 17.81 -1.74
N THR A 55 2.09 16.86 -0.87
CA THR A 55 2.32 17.05 0.56
C THR A 55 3.60 16.35 1.01
N ASN A 56 4.09 16.69 2.21
CA ASN A 56 5.24 16.04 2.84
C ASN A 56 4.79 15.04 3.93
N GLN A 57 3.69 14.31 3.71
CA GLN A 57 3.02 13.50 4.75
C GLN A 57 3.23 11.98 4.63
N ARG A 58 4.12 11.50 3.74
CA ARG A 58 4.44 10.06 3.60
C ARG A 58 4.88 9.42 4.93
N GLN A 59 5.72 10.10 5.71
CA GLN A 59 6.16 9.60 7.02
C GLN A 59 5.01 9.49 8.03
N GLN A 60 4.12 10.49 8.07
CA GLN A 60 2.92 10.46 8.92
C GLN A 60 2.01 9.28 8.54
N LEU A 61 1.83 9.04 7.24
CA LEU A 61 1.08 7.89 6.72
C LEU A 61 1.69 6.58 7.21
N LEU A 62 3.00 6.41 7.05
CA LEU A 62 3.72 5.20 7.47
C LEU A 62 3.57 4.93 8.97
N THR A 63 3.80 5.95 9.81
CA THR A 63 3.68 5.82 11.26
C THR A 63 2.26 5.46 11.67
N SER A 64 1.26 6.17 11.14
CA SER A 64 -0.15 5.95 11.47
C SER A 64 -0.62 4.56 11.01
N LEU A 65 -0.29 4.16 9.78
CA LEU A 65 -0.73 2.90 9.22
C LEU A 65 -0.09 1.70 9.95
N LYS A 66 1.20 1.78 10.31
CA LYS A 66 1.86 0.77 11.15
C LYS A 66 1.15 0.61 12.49
N ALA A 67 0.89 1.73 13.18
CA ALA A 67 0.18 1.71 14.46
C ALA A 67 -1.25 1.13 14.32
N ALA A 68 -1.94 1.41 13.20
CA ALA A 68 -3.25 0.85 12.92
C ALA A 68 -3.18 -0.67 12.70
N PHE A 69 -2.19 -1.19 11.95
CA PHE A 69 -2.01 -2.64 11.80
C PHE A 69 -1.73 -3.31 13.14
N GLU A 70 -0.81 -2.77 13.94
CA GLU A 70 -0.45 -3.33 15.25
C GLU A 70 -1.63 -3.36 16.22
N SER A 71 -2.41 -2.28 16.29
CA SER A 71 -3.52 -2.16 17.23
C SER A 71 -4.81 -2.88 16.81
N ARG A 72 -5.09 -2.98 15.51
CA ARG A 72 -6.40 -3.46 15.00
C ARG A 72 -6.35 -4.82 14.31
N LEU A 73 -5.17 -5.30 13.91
CA LEU A 73 -5.02 -6.53 13.11
C LEU A 73 -4.07 -7.54 13.74
N LEU A 74 -2.94 -7.09 14.30
CA LEU A 74 -1.84 -7.96 14.71
C LEU A 74 -1.93 -8.34 16.19
N HIS A 75 -3.07 -8.88 16.60
CA HIS A 75 -3.29 -9.38 17.96
C HIS A 75 -3.88 -10.81 17.95
N PRO A 76 -3.76 -11.57 19.07
CA PRO A 76 -4.17 -12.99 19.10
C PRO A 76 -5.65 -13.23 18.80
N GLY A 77 -6.51 -12.23 19.04
CA GLY A 77 -7.94 -12.32 18.78
C GLY A 77 -8.37 -12.28 17.30
N VAL A 78 -7.46 -12.02 16.34
CA VAL A 78 -7.80 -12.04 14.91
C VAL A 78 -7.44 -13.40 14.30
N HIS A 79 -8.27 -13.95 13.42
CA HIS A 79 -7.96 -15.18 12.71
C HIS A 79 -6.85 -14.97 11.67
N THR A 80 -6.03 -16.00 11.44
CA THR A 80 -4.94 -15.95 10.46
C THR A 80 -5.45 -15.64 9.06
N SER A 81 -6.60 -16.20 8.69
CA SER A 81 -7.31 -15.95 7.43
C SER A 81 -7.60 -14.47 7.25
N ASP A 82 -8.15 -13.80 8.27
CA ASP A 82 -8.49 -12.37 8.20
C ASP A 82 -7.23 -11.49 8.06
N ILE A 83 -6.15 -11.86 8.74
CA ILE A 83 -4.85 -11.16 8.60
C ILE A 83 -4.33 -11.30 7.16
N LEU A 84 -4.40 -12.51 6.59
CA LEU A 84 -4.00 -12.76 5.21
C LEU A 84 -4.86 -11.97 4.22
N THR A 85 -6.18 -11.96 4.40
CA THR A 85 -7.12 -11.20 3.56
C THR A 85 -6.79 -9.70 3.57
N VAL A 86 -6.63 -9.11 4.76
CA VAL A 86 -6.25 -7.68 4.86
C VAL A 86 -4.86 -7.44 4.27
N TYR A 87 -3.93 -8.36 4.42
CA TYR A 87 -2.59 -8.23 3.84
C TYR A 87 -2.61 -8.25 2.30
N ILE A 88 -3.44 -9.10 1.69
CA ILE A 88 -3.66 -9.11 0.24
C ILE A 88 -4.25 -7.77 -0.23
N SER A 89 -5.29 -7.28 0.45
CA SER A 89 -5.89 -5.98 0.12
C SER A 89 -4.89 -4.84 0.32
N ALA A 90 -4.04 -4.90 1.35
CA ALA A 90 -2.95 -3.95 1.57
C ALA A 90 -1.93 -3.99 0.43
N ILE A 91 -1.57 -5.18 -0.06
CA ILE A 91 -0.65 -5.31 -1.21
C ILE A 91 -1.24 -4.60 -2.43
N LYS A 92 -2.50 -4.86 -2.75
CA LYS A 92 -3.18 -4.27 -3.91
C LYS A 92 -3.34 -2.75 -3.77
N ALA A 93 -3.87 -2.28 -2.65
CA ALA A 93 -4.14 -0.87 -2.40
C ALA A 93 -2.86 -0.03 -2.31
N LEU A 94 -1.81 -0.53 -1.64
CA LEU A 94 -0.57 0.23 -1.48
C LEU A 94 0.27 0.24 -2.77
N ARG A 95 0.14 -0.78 -3.64
CA ARG A 95 0.72 -0.74 -4.99
C ARG A 95 0.10 0.36 -5.85
N GLU A 96 -1.21 0.55 -5.75
CA GLU A 96 -1.91 1.64 -6.45
C GLU A 96 -1.49 3.02 -5.90
N LEU A 97 -1.38 3.13 -4.57
CA LEU A 97 -0.97 4.35 -3.86
C LEU A 97 0.48 4.77 -4.20
N ASP A 98 1.41 3.81 -4.22
CA ASP A 98 2.85 4.05 -4.35
C ASP A 98 3.48 2.99 -5.26
N PRO A 99 3.62 3.27 -6.57
CA PRO A 99 4.18 2.32 -7.53
C PRO A 99 5.62 1.88 -7.21
N SER A 100 6.38 2.67 -6.45
CA SER A 100 7.73 2.29 -5.97
C SER A 100 7.70 1.13 -4.97
N MET A 101 6.52 0.79 -4.43
CA MET A 101 6.30 -0.24 -3.41
C MET A 101 7.00 0.03 -2.06
N VAL A 102 7.65 1.18 -1.88
CA VAL A 102 8.35 1.54 -0.64
C VAL A 102 7.40 1.62 0.54
N ILE A 103 6.24 2.28 0.37
CA ILE A 103 5.23 2.36 1.43
C ILE A 103 4.78 0.97 1.86
N LEU A 104 4.53 0.08 0.90
CA LEU A 104 4.14 -1.31 1.15
C LEU A 104 5.23 -2.09 1.88
N GLN A 105 6.49 -1.97 1.46
CA GLN A 105 7.60 -2.67 2.08
C GLN A 105 7.73 -2.29 3.55
N VAL A 106 7.72 -0.98 3.82
CA VAL A 106 7.91 -0.41 5.16
C VAL A 106 6.68 -0.64 6.05
N ALA A 107 5.47 -0.33 5.60
CA ALA A 107 4.26 -0.41 6.42
C ALA A 107 3.84 -1.84 6.75
N CYS A 108 4.06 -2.80 5.85
CA CYS A 108 3.65 -4.20 6.04
C CYS A 108 4.73 -5.09 6.68
N GLN A 109 5.92 -4.56 6.99
CA GLN A 109 6.95 -5.27 7.76
C GLN A 109 6.41 -5.94 9.04
N PRO A 110 5.63 -5.27 9.91
CA PRO A 110 5.07 -5.90 11.12
C PRO A 110 4.11 -7.05 10.79
N ILE A 111 3.31 -6.95 9.72
CA ILE A 111 2.41 -8.04 9.27
C ILE A 111 3.22 -9.30 8.93
N ARG A 112 4.29 -9.15 8.12
CA ARG A 112 5.18 -10.26 7.74
C ARG A 112 5.85 -10.88 8.96
N LYS A 113 6.28 -10.06 9.92
CA LYS A 113 6.89 -10.53 11.17
C LYS A 113 5.88 -11.35 11.99
N TYR A 114 4.66 -10.85 12.13
CA TYR A 114 3.61 -11.49 12.92
C TYR A 114 3.10 -12.79 12.29
N LEU A 115 2.90 -12.85 10.97
CA LEU A 115 2.49 -14.09 10.30
C LEU A 115 3.52 -15.22 10.45
N ARG A 116 4.82 -14.90 10.53
CA ARG A 116 5.88 -15.90 10.81
C ARG A 116 5.81 -16.48 12.22
N THR A 117 5.17 -15.80 13.18
CA THR A 117 5.02 -16.33 14.55
C THR A 117 3.78 -17.20 14.71
N ARG A 118 2.88 -17.25 13.70
CA ARG A 118 1.67 -18.08 13.74
C ARG A 118 1.95 -19.42 13.05
N GLU A 119 1.79 -20.51 13.79
CA GLU A 119 2.08 -21.87 13.33
C GLU A 119 1.15 -22.33 12.19
N ASP A 120 -0.06 -21.79 12.11
CA ASP A 120 -1.07 -22.17 11.13
C ASP A 120 -1.01 -21.39 9.81
N THR A 121 -0.14 -20.38 9.69
CA THR A 121 -0.02 -19.52 8.49
C THR A 121 0.19 -20.32 7.21
N VAL A 122 1.14 -21.27 7.20
CA VAL A 122 1.43 -22.05 5.99
C VAL A 122 0.22 -22.89 5.58
N ARG A 123 -0.44 -23.52 6.55
CA ARG A 123 -1.65 -24.34 6.30
C ARG A 123 -2.78 -23.49 5.72
N GLN A 124 -2.97 -22.28 6.24
CA GLN A 124 -3.99 -21.34 5.76
C GLN A 124 -3.70 -20.86 4.33
N ILE A 125 -2.45 -20.55 4.02
CA ILE A 125 -2.04 -20.17 2.65
C ILE A 125 -2.27 -21.34 1.68
N VAL A 126 -1.81 -22.55 2.02
CA VAL A 126 -2.00 -23.74 1.18
C VAL A 126 -3.48 -24.01 0.95
N ALA A 127 -4.30 -23.99 2.00
CA ALA A 127 -5.73 -24.22 1.89
C ALA A 127 -6.44 -23.13 1.04
N GLY A 128 -6.00 -21.87 1.11
CA GLY A 128 -6.52 -20.80 0.24
C GLY A 128 -6.10 -20.96 -1.23
N LEU A 129 -4.94 -21.57 -1.50
CA LEU A 129 -4.46 -21.87 -2.84
C LEU A 129 -5.11 -23.12 -3.44
N THR A 130 -5.45 -24.12 -2.63
CA THR A 130 -6.12 -25.36 -3.08
C THR A 130 -7.65 -25.24 -3.13
N GLY A 131 -8.23 -24.17 -2.59
CA GLY A 131 -9.68 -23.97 -2.52
C GLY A 131 -10.35 -24.72 -1.37
N ASP A 132 -9.56 -25.29 -0.45
CA ASP A 132 -10.04 -26.04 0.73
C ASP A 132 -10.37 -25.12 1.93
N ALA A 133 -10.02 -23.83 1.84
CA ALA A 133 -10.27 -22.86 2.91
C ALA A 133 -11.60 -22.10 2.73
N GLU A 134 -12.52 -22.31 3.66
CA GLU A 134 -13.67 -21.43 3.89
C GLU A 134 -13.17 -20.06 4.40
N GLY A 135 -12.95 -19.11 3.50
CA GLY A 135 -12.60 -17.72 3.85
C GLY A 135 -11.31 -17.16 3.25
N CYS A 136 -10.50 -17.98 2.56
CA CYS A 136 -9.29 -17.54 1.85
C CYS A 136 -9.36 -17.82 0.34
N THR A 137 -10.57 -17.82 -0.21
CA THR A 137 -10.89 -18.16 -1.61
C THR A 137 -10.31 -17.19 -2.64
N ASP A 138 -9.74 -16.06 -2.21
CA ASP A 138 -9.16 -15.06 -3.10
C ASP A 138 -7.71 -15.37 -3.51
N LEU A 139 -6.97 -16.22 -2.75
CA LEU A 139 -5.53 -16.42 -3.01
C LEU A 139 -5.23 -17.07 -4.37
N ALA A 140 -5.97 -18.10 -4.75
CA ALA A 140 -5.78 -18.78 -6.04
C ALA A 140 -6.14 -17.86 -7.22
N SER A 141 -7.24 -17.10 -7.09
CA SER A 141 -7.64 -16.09 -8.08
C SER A 141 -6.57 -15.01 -8.22
N GLU A 142 -6.01 -14.54 -7.11
CA GLU A 142 -4.95 -13.53 -7.12
C GLU A 142 -3.66 -14.00 -7.79
N LEU A 143 -3.24 -15.25 -7.58
CA LEU A 143 -2.12 -15.82 -8.32
C LEU A 143 -2.40 -15.93 -9.82
N SER A 144 -3.64 -16.21 -10.23
CA SER A 144 -3.99 -16.29 -11.66
C SER A 144 -4.07 -14.92 -12.34
N ARG A 145 -4.28 -13.85 -11.56
CA ARG A 145 -4.43 -12.47 -12.04
C ARG A 145 -3.15 -11.65 -11.93
N GLY A 146 -2.30 -11.95 -10.96
CA GLY A 146 -0.99 -11.33 -10.85
C GLY A 146 -0.11 -11.84 -11.97
N ASP A 147 0.34 -10.94 -12.85
CA ASP A 147 1.53 -11.20 -13.64
C ASP A 147 2.58 -11.77 -12.71
N LEU A 148 3.08 -12.94 -13.09
CA LEU A 148 4.07 -13.75 -12.42
C LEU A 148 5.02 -12.83 -11.64
N VAL A 149 4.96 -12.86 -10.30
CA VAL A 149 6.06 -12.30 -9.51
C VAL A 149 7.26 -13.15 -9.90
N THR A 150 8.06 -12.64 -10.83
CA THR A 150 9.35 -13.21 -11.19
C THR A 150 10.18 -13.15 -9.92
N LEU A 151 10.13 -14.22 -9.14
CA LEU A 151 11.23 -14.58 -8.25
C LEU A 151 12.44 -14.65 -9.17
N GLU A 152 13.25 -13.60 -9.14
CA GLU A 152 14.41 -13.40 -9.99
C GLU A 152 15.42 -14.55 -9.78
N LEU A 153 15.18 -15.66 -10.47
CA LEU A 153 16.22 -16.44 -11.11
C LEU A 153 16.46 -15.74 -12.44
N GLN A 154 17.27 -14.69 -12.37
CA GLN A 154 17.68 -13.87 -13.49
C GLN A 154 18.56 -14.71 -14.43
N ASP A 155 17.95 -15.36 -15.42
CA ASP A 155 18.66 -15.89 -16.59
C ASP A 155 17.75 -16.01 -17.82
N SER A 156 16.95 -15.00 -18.13
CA SER A 156 16.31 -14.92 -19.45
C SER A 156 16.22 -13.46 -19.88
N ASP A 157 16.85 -13.22 -21.02
CA ASP A 157 17.50 -11.98 -21.44
C ASP A 157 16.60 -11.11 -22.31
N GLU A 158 15.27 -11.11 -22.12
CA GLU A 158 14.38 -10.24 -22.88
C GLU A 158 13.30 -9.61 -22.00
N GLU A 159 13.24 -8.27 -22.06
CA GLU A 159 12.31 -7.35 -21.38
C GLU A 159 12.72 -6.84 -19.97
N GLY A 160 14.01 -6.61 -19.76
CA GLY A 160 14.50 -5.77 -18.66
C GLY A 160 14.05 -4.31 -18.80
N ALA A 161 13.74 -3.67 -17.66
CA ALA A 161 13.37 -2.25 -17.59
C ALA A 161 14.35 -1.38 -18.40
N LYS A 162 13.83 -0.51 -19.26
CA LYS A 162 14.69 0.35 -20.09
C LYS A 162 15.53 1.25 -19.17
N PRO A 163 16.78 1.57 -19.53
CA PRO A 163 17.61 2.47 -18.72
C PRO A 163 16.96 3.82 -18.42
N GLU A 164 15.99 4.24 -19.24
CA GLU A 164 15.22 5.48 -19.12
C GLU A 164 14.12 5.43 -18.05
N ASP A 165 13.68 4.23 -17.64
CA ASP A 165 12.62 4.02 -16.63
C ASP A 165 13.19 3.97 -15.20
N TRP A 166 14.52 4.01 -15.05
CA TRP A 166 15.18 3.98 -13.75
C TRP A 166 15.03 5.32 -13.02
N SER A 167 14.58 5.26 -11.76
CA SER A 167 14.55 6.41 -10.86
C SER A 167 15.16 6.02 -9.51
N PRO A 168 15.81 6.97 -8.81
CA PRO A 168 16.41 6.68 -7.52
C PRO A 168 15.34 6.38 -6.47
N ASP A 169 15.72 5.57 -5.48
CA ASP A 169 14.82 5.23 -4.38
C ASP A 169 14.36 6.46 -3.61
N PRO A 170 13.07 6.51 -3.21
CA PRO A 170 12.56 7.50 -2.28
C PRO A 170 13.35 7.56 -0.97
N THR A 171 13.35 8.72 -0.31
CA THR A 171 14.07 8.93 0.97
C THR A 171 13.61 8.05 2.12
N ASP A 172 12.40 7.49 2.02
CA ASP A 172 11.78 6.57 2.97
C ASP A 172 12.09 5.09 2.70
N ALA A 173 12.85 4.78 1.63
CA ALA A 173 13.34 3.44 1.37
C ALA A 173 14.33 2.99 2.45
N VAL A 174 14.27 1.70 2.81
CA VAL A 174 15.23 1.12 3.75
C VAL A 174 16.55 0.89 3.01
N PRO A 175 17.69 1.45 3.47
CA PRO A 175 18.97 1.19 2.81
C PRO A 175 19.32 -0.29 2.89
N GLY A 176 19.46 -0.95 1.73
CA GLY A 176 20.01 -2.29 1.53
C GLY A 176 19.62 -3.33 2.57
N GLN A 177 18.47 -4.00 2.37
CA GLN A 177 18.24 -5.33 2.95
C GLN A 177 18.86 -6.42 2.07
#